data_AF-A0A6S5RJN7-F1
#
_entry.id   AF-A0A6S5RJN7-F1
#
_cell.length_a   1.000
_cell.length_b   1.000
_cell.length_c   1.000
_cell.angle_alpha   90.00
_cell.angle_beta   90.00
_cell.angle_gamma   90.00
#
_symmetry.space_group_name_H-M   'P 1'
#
loop_
_entity.id
_entity.type
_entity.pdbx_description
1 polymer ?
#
loop_
_entity_poly.entity_id
_entity_poly.type
_entity_poly.pdbx_seq_one_letter_code
_entity_poly.pdbx_strand_id
1 'polypeptide(L)'
;MARKAQPPVDLAQDAPLNEEALNAVQNLGAIAQGMADERDLVNQLLGQAQMAGAFEQFSRTVRTSKLAHVKENKLYRALAGMATPDGPEKLNGTWEEFCKLLGRSVDQVDEDIKNLRQFGEEALESMSRMGIGYRELRQWRRLPADAKSALIEAAKQGNKEAVEYLAEELIARHAQEKEQLTQQLADTQADYEAQGALMAKKASELDETRMELERTRRQVQAMKPDERAQSLREEVSAIAFESEVGITGRLREGFTKLAEHAEEHGFDHRTFMAGALRQLEAMIGSLREEFGLPVDVSDERPEWMDSDPETLPVHSAGA
;
A
#
# COMPACT_ATOMS: atom_id res chain seq x y z
N MET A 1 -40.85 -99.22 26.82
CA MET A 1 -42.20 -98.85 26.33
C MET A 1 -42.13 -98.66 24.82
N ALA A 2 -43.14 -99.19 24.12
CA ALA A 2 -43.14 -99.43 22.68
C ALA A 2 -43.10 -98.14 21.85
N ARG A 3 -42.27 -98.14 20.79
CA ARG A 3 -42.37 -97.20 19.66
C ARG A 3 -43.67 -97.49 18.90
N LYS A 4 -44.59 -96.53 18.86
CA LYS A 4 -45.68 -96.51 17.88
C LYS A 4 -45.10 -96.03 16.54
N ALA A 5 -45.30 -96.83 15.49
CA ALA A 5 -44.92 -96.48 14.13
C ALA A 5 -45.85 -95.39 13.57
N GLN A 6 -45.26 -94.34 12.99
CA GLN A 6 -45.97 -93.40 12.14
C GLN A 6 -46.19 -94.03 10.76
N PRO A 7 -47.34 -93.79 10.10
CA PRO A 7 -47.62 -94.29 8.76
C PRO A 7 -46.66 -93.68 7.73
N PRO A 8 -46.40 -94.37 6.60
CA PRO A 8 -45.45 -93.90 5.61
C PRO A 8 -45.95 -92.58 5.00
N VAL A 9 -45.08 -91.57 5.00
CA VAL A 9 -45.26 -90.37 4.18
C VAL A 9 -45.18 -90.83 2.73
N ASP A 10 -46.27 -90.65 2.01
CA ASP A 10 -46.33 -90.87 0.57
C ASP A 10 -45.33 -89.90 -0.08
N LEU A 11 -44.23 -90.44 -0.61
CA LEU A 11 -43.24 -89.69 -1.34
C LEU A 11 -43.92 -89.25 -2.63
N ALA A 12 -44.41 -88.00 -2.64
CA ALA A 12 -44.86 -87.35 -3.85
C ALA A 12 -43.77 -87.55 -4.92
N GLN A 13 -44.18 -88.20 -6.01
CA GLN A 13 -43.36 -88.59 -7.15
C GLN A 13 -42.41 -87.44 -7.51
N ASP A 14 -41.13 -87.75 -7.65
CA ASP A 14 -40.09 -86.85 -8.13
C ASP A 14 -40.64 -86.10 -9.35
N ALA A 15 -40.99 -84.82 -9.17
CA ALA A 15 -41.25 -83.95 -10.30
C ALA A 15 -39.99 -84.01 -11.16
N PRO A 16 -40.09 -84.32 -12.47
CA PRO A 16 -38.92 -84.45 -13.31
C PRO A 16 -38.12 -83.16 -13.18
N LEU A 17 -36.83 -83.28 -12.85
CA LEU A 17 -35.90 -82.17 -12.90
C LEU A 17 -36.13 -81.45 -14.21
N ASN A 18 -36.61 -80.21 -14.15
CA ASN A 18 -36.79 -79.41 -15.34
C ASN A 18 -35.39 -79.06 -15.85
N GLU A 19 -34.85 -79.92 -16.70
CA GLU A 19 -33.50 -79.84 -17.26
C GLU A 19 -33.27 -78.48 -17.93
N GLU A 20 -34.33 -77.88 -18.49
CA GLU A 20 -34.29 -76.55 -19.11
C GLU A 20 -34.04 -75.44 -18.07
N ALA A 21 -34.68 -75.53 -16.90
CA ALA A 21 -34.44 -74.61 -15.79
C ALA A 21 -33.06 -74.81 -15.15
N LEU A 22 -32.58 -76.06 -15.05
CA LEU A 22 -31.26 -76.37 -14.52
C LEU A 22 -30.16 -75.84 -15.45
N ASN A 23 -30.29 -76.05 -16.76
CA ASN A 23 -29.38 -75.52 -17.78
C ASN A 23 -29.40 -73.99 -17.82
N ALA A 24 -30.56 -73.35 -17.66
CA ALA A 24 -30.66 -71.90 -17.58
C ALA A 24 -29.93 -71.33 -16.36
N VAL A 25 -30.07 -71.96 -15.18
CA VAL A 25 -29.36 -71.55 -13.96
C VAL A 25 -27.85 -71.77 -14.07
N GLN A 26 -27.42 -72.89 -14.65
CA GLN A 26 -25.99 -73.16 -14.90
C GLN A 26 -25.38 -72.15 -15.90
N ASN A 27 -26.10 -71.81 -16.97
CA ASN A 27 -25.67 -70.80 -17.92
C ASN A 27 -25.60 -69.40 -17.29
N LEU A 28 -26.58 -69.03 -16.47
CA LEU A 28 -26.54 -67.77 -15.70
C LEU A 28 -25.39 -67.75 -14.69
N GLY A 29 -25.10 -68.87 -14.03
CA GLY A 29 -23.94 -69.02 -13.14
C GLY A 29 -22.61 -68.86 -13.87
N ALA A 30 -22.47 -69.45 -15.07
CA ALA A 30 -21.29 -69.32 -15.91
C ALA A 30 -21.09 -67.90 -16.44
N ILE A 31 -22.17 -67.21 -16.82
CA ILE A 31 -22.15 -65.79 -17.21
C ILE A 31 -21.76 -64.91 -16.02
N ALA A 32 -22.33 -65.16 -14.84
CA ALA A 32 -22.01 -64.42 -13.62
C ALA A 32 -20.55 -64.63 -13.18
N GLN A 33 -20.02 -65.85 -13.32
CA GLN A 33 -18.60 -66.15 -13.08
C GLN A 33 -17.69 -65.46 -14.11
N GLY A 34 -18.01 -65.54 -15.40
CA GLY A 34 -17.25 -64.82 -16.44
C GLY A 34 -17.24 -63.31 -16.23
N MET A 35 -18.37 -62.71 -15.82
CA MET A 35 -18.44 -61.29 -15.46
C MET A 35 -17.67 -60.96 -14.17
N ALA A 36 -17.56 -61.88 -13.21
CA ALA A 36 -16.75 -61.70 -12.01
C ALA A 36 -15.26 -61.76 -12.34
N ASP A 37 -14.84 -62.72 -13.15
CA ASP A 37 -13.46 -62.87 -13.62
C ASP A 37 -13.01 -61.65 -14.44
N GLU A 38 -13.89 -61.11 -15.30
CA GLU A 38 -13.66 -59.86 -16.03
C GLU A 38 -13.50 -58.66 -15.10
N ARG A 39 -14.33 -58.54 -14.05
CA ARG A 39 -14.22 -57.46 -13.05
C ARG A 39 -12.93 -57.57 -12.25
N ASP A 40 -12.51 -58.78 -11.87
CA ASP A 40 -11.27 -59.02 -11.14
C ASP A 40 -10.05 -58.68 -12.00
N LEU A 41 -10.07 -59.04 -13.29
CA LEU A 41 -9.04 -58.64 -14.25
C LEU A 41 -8.98 -57.11 -14.40
N VAL A 42 -10.12 -56.44 -14.54
CA VAL A 42 -10.18 -54.97 -14.62
C VAL A 42 -9.64 -54.32 -13.35
N ASN A 43 -9.95 -54.85 -12.17
CA ASN A 43 -9.40 -54.35 -10.89
C ASN A 43 -7.89 -54.54 -10.80
N GLN A 44 -7.35 -55.68 -11.27
CA GLN A 44 -5.91 -55.90 -11.36
C GLN A 44 -5.23 -54.92 -12.33
N LEU A 45 -5.79 -54.74 -13.53
CA LEU A 45 -5.28 -53.80 -14.53
C LEU A 45 -5.34 -52.35 -14.03
N LEU A 46 -6.40 -51.98 -13.32
CA LEU A 46 -6.51 -50.68 -12.64
C LEU A 46 -5.41 -50.51 -11.60
N GLY A 47 -5.16 -51.53 -10.77
CA GLY A 47 -4.06 -51.51 -9.80
C GLY A 47 -2.68 -51.39 -10.46
N GLN A 48 -2.44 -52.11 -11.56
CA GLN A 48 -1.21 -52.02 -12.34
C GLN A 48 -1.04 -50.62 -12.96
N ALA A 49 -2.11 -50.03 -13.51
CA ALA A 49 -2.09 -48.68 -14.05
C ALA A 49 -1.84 -47.62 -12.95
N GLN A 50 -2.46 -47.77 -11.77
CA GLN A 50 -2.21 -46.92 -10.60
C GLN A 50 -0.75 -47.03 -10.13
N MET A 51 -0.19 -48.24 -10.09
CA MET A 51 1.23 -48.46 -9.77
C MET A 51 2.16 -47.81 -10.80
N ALA A 52 1.88 -47.99 -12.10
CA ALA A 52 2.65 -47.35 -13.16
C ALA A 52 2.62 -45.82 -13.04
N GLY A 53 1.47 -45.24 -12.75
CA GLY A 53 1.32 -43.80 -12.50
C GLY A 53 2.11 -43.32 -11.28
N ALA A 54 2.09 -44.08 -10.17
CA ALA A 54 2.87 -43.75 -8.98
C ALA A 54 4.39 -43.79 -9.26
N PHE A 55 4.86 -44.80 -10.02
CA PHE A 55 6.26 -44.88 -10.45
C PHE A 55 6.66 -43.72 -11.37
N GLU A 56 5.79 -43.29 -12.27
CA GLU A 56 6.04 -42.13 -13.14
C GLU A 56 6.22 -40.84 -12.32
N GLN A 57 5.34 -40.59 -11.36
CA GLN A 57 5.40 -39.42 -10.47
C GLN A 57 6.69 -39.41 -9.65
N PHE A 58 7.00 -40.51 -8.98
CA PHE A 58 8.24 -40.66 -8.21
C PHE A 58 9.48 -40.44 -9.09
N SER A 59 9.51 -41.07 -10.27
CA SER A 59 10.60 -40.90 -11.25
C SER A 59 10.73 -39.45 -11.71
N ARG A 60 9.62 -38.72 -11.85
CA ARG A 60 9.63 -37.29 -12.22
C ARG A 60 10.28 -36.43 -11.13
N THR A 61 9.97 -36.63 -9.86
CA THR A 61 10.56 -35.82 -8.78
C THR A 61 12.06 -36.07 -8.65
N VAL A 62 12.45 -37.35 -8.62
CA VAL A 62 13.87 -37.76 -8.60
C VAL A 62 14.62 -37.20 -9.81
N ARG A 63 14.05 -37.33 -11.02
CA ARG A 63 14.64 -36.75 -12.23
C ARG A 63 14.83 -35.24 -12.09
N THR A 64 13.81 -34.52 -11.63
CA THR A 64 13.88 -33.06 -11.46
C THR A 64 14.95 -32.66 -10.45
N SER A 65 15.08 -33.39 -9.34
CA SER A 65 16.14 -33.20 -8.35
C SER A 65 17.53 -33.41 -8.95
N LYS A 66 17.73 -34.47 -9.75
CA LYS A 66 18.99 -34.68 -10.48
C LYS A 66 19.27 -33.60 -11.53
N LEU A 67 18.25 -33.16 -12.27
CA LEU A 67 18.38 -32.06 -13.23
C LEU A 67 18.76 -30.74 -12.55
N ALA A 68 18.16 -30.44 -11.40
CA ALA A 68 18.53 -29.30 -10.57
C ALA A 68 20.01 -29.37 -10.16
N HIS A 69 20.46 -30.53 -9.66
CA HIS A 69 21.84 -30.75 -9.26
C HIS A 69 22.83 -30.61 -10.44
N VAL A 70 22.52 -31.19 -11.60
CA VAL A 70 23.32 -31.06 -12.82
C VAL A 70 23.43 -29.60 -13.25
N LYS A 71 22.31 -28.86 -13.20
CA LYS A 71 22.25 -27.45 -13.63
C LYS A 71 23.03 -26.53 -12.68
N GLU A 72 22.87 -26.71 -11.37
CA GLU A 72 23.54 -25.94 -10.32
C GLU A 72 25.06 -26.11 -10.36
N ASN A 73 25.52 -27.36 -10.50
CA ASN A 73 26.94 -27.69 -10.55
C ASN A 73 27.54 -27.60 -11.97
N LYS A 74 26.74 -27.21 -12.96
CA LYS A 74 27.14 -27.11 -14.37
C LYS A 74 27.76 -28.40 -14.93
N LEU A 75 27.31 -29.57 -14.44
CA LEU A 75 27.85 -30.88 -14.83
C LEU A 75 27.64 -31.19 -16.32
N TYR A 76 26.63 -30.56 -16.94
CA TYR A 76 26.38 -30.65 -18.38
C TYR A 76 27.58 -30.20 -19.24
N ARG A 77 28.49 -29.38 -18.71
CA ARG A 77 29.71 -28.95 -19.43
C ARG A 77 30.70 -30.08 -19.65
N ALA A 78 30.65 -31.14 -18.84
CA ALA A 78 31.52 -32.29 -18.99
C ALA A 78 31.26 -33.07 -20.29
N LEU A 79 30.12 -32.82 -20.95
CA LEU A 79 29.80 -33.41 -22.25
C LEU A 79 30.47 -32.70 -23.44
N ALA A 80 31.15 -31.56 -23.22
CA ALA A 80 31.83 -30.83 -24.28
C ALA A 80 32.84 -31.74 -25.01
N GLY A 81 32.75 -31.78 -26.34
CA GLY A 81 33.61 -32.60 -27.19
C GLY A 81 33.20 -34.06 -27.35
N MET A 82 32.15 -34.52 -26.66
CA MET A 82 31.56 -35.85 -26.87
C MET A 82 30.73 -35.90 -28.16
N ALA A 83 30.63 -37.08 -28.77
CA ALA A 83 29.83 -37.29 -29.98
C ALA A 83 28.33 -37.35 -29.64
N THR A 84 27.51 -36.76 -30.50
CA THR A 84 26.05 -36.76 -30.36
C THR A 84 25.47 -38.09 -30.86
N PRO A 85 24.41 -38.64 -30.25
CA PRO A 85 23.76 -39.86 -30.75
C PRO A 85 23.22 -39.74 -32.19
N ASP A 86 22.82 -38.53 -32.60
CA ASP A 86 22.10 -38.26 -33.85
C ASP A 86 22.99 -37.74 -35.00
N GLY A 87 24.32 -37.71 -34.85
CA GLY A 87 25.20 -37.25 -35.94
C GLY A 87 26.70 -37.08 -35.60
N PRO A 88 27.52 -36.67 -36.58
CA PRO A 88 28.98 -36.50 -36.41
C PRO A 88 29.37 -35.25 -35.61
N GLU A 89 28.41 -34.37 -35.30
CA GLU A 89 28.65 -33.15 -34.55
C GLU A 89 29.03 -33.46 -33.10
N LYS A 90 30.01 -32.71 -32.57
CA LYS A 90 30.42 -32.79 -31.17
C LYS A 90 29.61 -31.80 -30.34
N LEU A 91 29.24 -32.21 -29.14
CA LEU A 91 28.52 -31.38 -28.18
C LEU A 91 29.37 -30.19 -27.72
N ASN A 92 28.75 -29.03 -27.54
CA ASN A 92 29.40 -27.83 -27.00
C ASN A 92 29.36 -27.78 -25.46
N GLY A 93 28.64 -28.70 -24.83
CA GLY A 93 28.52 -28.78 -23.37
C GLY A 93 27.57 -27.71 -22.81
N THR A 94 26.49 -27.42 -23.52
CA THR A 94 25.47 -26.45 -23.10
C THR A 94 24.32 -27.11 -22.34
N TRP A 95 23.57 -26.31 -21.58
CA TRP A 95 22.37 -26.80 -20.88
C TRP A 95 21.29 -27.26 -21.87
N GLU A 96 21.15 -26.55 -22.99
CA GLU A 96 20.17 -26.87 -24.02
C GLU A 96 20.45 -28.22 -24.68
N GLU A 97 21.70 -28.48 -25.06
CA GLU A 97 22.11 -29.79 -25.58
C GLU A 97 21.85 -30.92 -24.59
N PHE A 98 22.14 -30.69 -23.30
CA PHE A 98 21.87 -31.68 -22.25
C PHE A 98 20.38 -32.01 -22.13
N CYS A 99 19.49 -31.01 -22.19
CA CYS A 99 18.05 -31.23 -22.20
C CYS A 99 17.57 -31.96 -23.47
N LYS A 100 18.12 -31.61 -24.64
CA LYS A 100 17.82 -32.27 -25.93
C LYS A 100 18.17 -33.75 -25.92
N LEU A 101 19.34 -34.12 -25.35
CA LEU A 101 19.74 -35.53 -25.20
C LEU A 101 18.75 -36.35 -24.36
N LEU A 102 18.04 -35.70 -23.43
CA LEU A 102 17.00 -36.32 -22.61
C LEU A 102 15.61 -36.27 -23.26
N GLY A 103 15.50 -35.73 -24.49
CA GLY A 103 14.24 -35.55 -25.20
C GLY A 103 13.31 -34.53 -24.54
N ARG A 104 13.84 -33.50 -23.87
CA ARG A 104 13.06 -32.50 -23.12
C ARG A 104 13.38 -31.08 -23.54
N SER A 105 12.38 -30.20 -23.48
CA SER A 105 12.61 -28.78 -23.67
C SER A 105 13.26 -28.16 -22.44
N VAL A 106 14.13 -27.18 -22.67
CA VAL A 106 14.76 -26.41 -21.59
C VAL A 106 13.70 -25.72 -20.73
N ASP A 107 12.67 -25.14 -21.36
CA ASP A 107 11.61 -24.43 -20.66
C ASP A 107 10.86 -25.33 -19.67
N GLN A 108 10.52 -26.56 -20.08
CA GLN A 108 9.83 -27.51 -19.21
C GLN A 108 10.72 -27.89 -18.01
N VAL A 109 11.98 -28.23 -18.27
CA VAL A 109 12.92 -28.62 -17.22
C VAL A 109 13.15 -27.47 -16.24
N ASP A 110 13.30 -26.26 -16.76
CA ASP A 110 13.52 -25.07 -15.95
C ASP A 110 12.31 -24.73 -15.08
N GLU A 111 11.09 -24.92 -15.60
CA GLU A 111 9.86 -24.78 -14.83
C GLU A 111 9.72 -25.86 -13.74
N ASP A 112 10.08 -27.11 -14.04
CA ASP A 112 10.12 -28.18 -13.04
C ASP A 112 11.13 -27.87 -11.92
N ILE A 113 12.34 -27.42 -12.26
CA ILE A 113 13.36 -27.02 -11.27
C ILE A 113 12.87 -25.84 -10.44
N LYS A 114 12.23 -24.84 -11.05
CA LYS A 114 11.66 -23.69 -10.31
C LYS A 114 10.57 -24.13 -9.35
N ASN A 115 9.68 -25.02 -9.77
CA ASN A 115 8.64 -25.57 -8.91
C ASN A 115 9.28 -26.33 -7.73
N LEU A 116 10.28 -27.18 -8.01
CA LEU A 116 10.98 -27.96 -6.99
C LEU A 116 11.62 -27.05 -5.94
N ARG A 117 12.30 -26.00 -6.36
CA ARG A 117 12.94 -25.05 -5.44
C ARG A 117 11.95 -24.24 -4.60
N GLN A 118 10.76 -23.95 -5.14
CA GLN A 118 9.77 -23.10 -4.47
C GLN A 118 8.90 -23.87 -3.47
N PHE A 119 8.56 -25.12 -3.78
CA PHE A 119 7.63 -25.92 -2.97
C PHE A 119 8.29 -27.10 -2.25
N GLY A 120 9.41 -27.59 -2.76
CA GLY A 120 10.05 -28.82 -2.26
C GLY A 120 9.48 -30.09 -2.90
N GLU A 121 10.22 -31.18 -2.74
CA GLU A 121 9.95 -32.50 -3.32
C GLU A 121 8.63 -33.11 -2.78
N GLU A 122 8.51 -33.22 -1.45
CA GLU A 122 7.34 -33.81 -0.79
C GLU A 122 6.03 -33.08 -1.13
N ALA A 123 6.07 -31.74 -1.14
CA ALA A 123 4.89 -30.94 -1.45
C ALA A 123 4.47 -31.12 -2.91
N LEU A 124 5.43 -31.14 -3.85
CA LEU A 124 5.13 -31.36 -5.26
C LEU A 124 4.58 -32.75 -5.55
N GLU A 125 5.06 -33.78 -4.86
CA GLU A 125 4.48 -35.12 -5.00
C GLU A 125 3.03 -35.15 -4.53
N SER A 126 2.76 -34.56 -3.37
CA SER A 126 1.38 -34.47 -2.87
C SER A 126 0.49 -33.64 -3.81
N MET A 127 0.99 -32.49 -4.28
CA MET A 127 0.28 -31.64 -5.24
C MET A 127 -0.01 -32.38 -6.56
N SER A 128 0.98 -33.08 -7.11
CA SER A 128 0.82 -33.89 -8.32
C SER A 128 -0.17 -35.04 -8.12
N ARG A 129 -0.13 -35.70 -6.96
CA ARG A 129 -1.08 -36.78 -6.60
C ARG A 129 -2.51 -36.26 -6.49
N MET A 130 -2.69 -35.04 -5.99
CA MET A 130 -3.97 -34.34 -5.94
C MET A 130 -4.40 -33.76 -7.32
N GLY A 131 -3.57 -33.88 -8.35
CA GLY A 131 -3.89 -33.37 -9.68
C GLY A 131 -3.77 -31.86 -9.82
N ILE A 132 -2.99 -31.20 -8.95
CA ILE A 132 -2.60 -29.80 -9.10
C ILE A 132 -1.58 -29.71 -10.23
N GLY A 133 -1.90 -28.93 -11.26
CA GLY A 133 -1.12 -28.83 -12.48
C GLY A 133 -0.16 -27.64 -12.49
N TYR A 134 0.51 -27.46 -13.63
CA TYR A 134 1.42 -26.33 -13.83
C TYR A 134 0.72 -24.96 -13.80
N ARG A 135 -0.59 -24.90 -14.08
CA ARG A 135 -1.34 -23.64 -14.09
C ARG A 135 -1.43 -23.08 -12.69
N GLU A 136 -1.81 -23.91 -11.74
CA GLU A 136 -1.95 -23.61 -10.32
C GLU A 136 -0.56 -23.29 -9.74
N LEU A 137 0.44 -24.16 -9.98
CA LEU A 137 1.81 -23.95 -9.51
C LEU A 137 2.44 -22.65 -10.04
N ARG A 138 2.09 -22.21 -11.26
CA ARG A 138 2.50 -20.90 -11.79
C ARG A 138 1.91 -19.75 -11.00
N GLN A 139 0.64 -19.83 -10.62
CA GLN A 139 -0.01 -18.79 -9.82
C GLN A 139 0.57 -18.77 -8.40
N TRP A 140 0.70 -19.94 -7.77
CA TRP A 140 1.16 -20.05 -6.39
C TRP A 140 2.62 -19.62 -6.21
N ARG A 141 3.46 -19.77 -7.24
CA ARG A 141 4.83 -19.21 -7.21
C ARG A 141 4.90 -17.69 -7.09
N ARG A 142 3.85 -16.98 -7.52
CA ARG A 142 3.76 -15.51 -7.43
C ARG A 142 3.35 -15.01 -6.05
N LEU A 143 2.89 -15.90 -5.19
CA LEU A 143 2.53 -15.56 -3.81
C LEU A 143 3.77 -15.18 -2.99
N PRO A 144 3.60 -14.47 -1.86
CA PRO A 144 4.69 -14.24 -0.90
C PRO A 144 5.11 -15.55 -0.21
N ALA A 145 6.27 -15.52 0.45
CA ALA A 145 6.86 -16.70 1.08
C ALA A 145 5.93 -17.36 2.10
N ASP A 146 5.28 -16.57 2.94
CA ASP A 146 4.40 -17.05 4.02
C ASP A 146 3.17 -17.79 3.46
N ALA A 147 2.58 -17.25 2.40
CA ALA A 147 1.46 -17.88 1.69
C ALA A 147 1.90 -19.20 1.02
N LYS A 148 3.11 -19.28 0.45
CA LYS A 148 3.63 -20.55 -0.08
C LYS A 148 3.83 -21.58 1.01
N SER A 149 4.36 -21.19 2.18
CA SER A 149 4.53 -22.13 3.29
C SER A 149 3.20 -22.70 3.78
N ALA A 150 2.16 -21.87 3.88
CA ALA A 150 0.82 -22.34 4.22
C ALA A 150 0.28 -23.34 3.19
N LEU A 151 0.48 -23.08 1.90
CA LEU A 151 0.09 -24.01 0.83
C LEU A 151 0.89 -25.31 0.84
N ILE A 152 2.18 -25.25 1.15
CA ILE A 152 3.04 -26.44 1.29
C ILE A 152 2.54 -27.31 2.44
N GLU A 153 2.24 -26.72 3.59
CA GLU A 153 1.75 -27.44 4.76
C GLU A 153 0.37 -28.05 4.51
N ALA A 154 -0.55 -27.29 3.92
CA ALA A 154 -1.86 -27.79 3.51
C ALA A 154 -1.73 -28.93 2.48
N ALA A 155 -0.80 -28.82 1.53
CA ALA A 155 -0.60 -29.86 0.52
C ALA A 155 -0.14 -31.18 1.13
N LYS A 156 0.67 -31.17 2.19
CA LYS A 156 1.08 -32.41 2.89
C LYS A 156 -0.09 -33.15 3.53
N GLN A 157 -1.20 -32.46 3.82
CA GLN A 157 -2.41 -33.08 4.39
C GLN A 157 -3.24 -33.84 3.34
N GLY A 158 -2.95 -33.66 2.05
CA GLY A 158 -3.52 -34.47 0.97
C GLY A 158 -4.97 -34.16 0.60
N ASN A 159 -5.53 -33.03 1.05
CA ASN A 159 -6.87 -32.58 0.66
C ASN A 159 -6.80 -31.51 -0.44
N LYS A 160 -7.16 -31.89 -1.66
CA LYS A 160 -7.15 -30.99 -2.83
C LYS A 160 -8.05 -29.78 -2.65
N GLU A 161 -9.30 -30.00 -2.26
CA GLU A 161 -10.32 -28.95 -2.16
C GLU A 161 -9.92 -27.89 -1.13
N ALA A 162 -9.36 -28.34 0.01
CA ALA A 162 -8.87 -27.44 1.04
C ALA A 162 -7.68 -26.58 0.55
N VAL A 163 -6.76 -27.17 -0.22
CA VAL A 163 -5.60 -26.45 -0.76
C VAL A 163 -6.03 -25.45 -1.83
N GLU A 164 -6.96 -25.83 -2.72
CA GLU A 164 -7.49 -24.94 -3.76
C GLU A 164 -8.23 -23.76 -3.13
N TYR A 165 -9.09 -24.01 -2.15
CA TYR A 165 -9.79 -22.94 -1.42
C TYR A 165 -8.81 -21.99 -0.72
N LEU A 166 -7.82 -22.52 0.01
CA LEU A 166 -6.80 -21.71 0.67
C LEU A 166 -6.01 -20.87 -0.33
N ALA A 167 -5.66 -21.44 -1.49
CA ALA A 167 -4.95 -20.73 -2.52
C ALA A 167 -5.78 -19.58 -3.10
N GLU A 168 -7.06 -19.82 -3.39
CA GLU A 168 -7.97 -18.78 -3.88
C GLU A 168 -8.11 -17.64 -2.88
N GLU A 169 -8.29 -17.95 -1.59
CA GLU A 169 -8.39 -16.94 -0.53
C GLU A 169 -7.10 -16.11 -0.43
N LEU A 170 -5.93 -16.75 -0.42
CA LEU A 170 -4.63 -16.07 -0.34
C LEU A 170 -4.37 -15.21 -1.58
N ILE A 171 -4.70 -15.70 -2.78
CA ILE A 171 -4.58 -14.92 -4.02
C ILE A 171 -5.47 -13.68 -3.98
N ALA A 172 -6.73 -13.84 -3.57
CA ALA A 172 -7.68 -12.73 -3.48
C ALA A 172 -7.23 -11.68 -2.45
N ARG A 173 -6.81 -12.13 -1.26
CA ARG A 173 -6.30 -11.25 -0.20
C ARG A 173 -5.08 -10.47 -0.66
N HIS A 174 -4.09 -11.14 -1.24
CA HIS A 174 -2.88 -10.46 -1.72
C HIS A 174 -3.12 -9.55 -2.92
N ALA A 175 -4.10 -9.86 -3.78
CA ALA A 175 -4.49 -8.95 -4.85
C ALA A 175 -5.06 -7.65 -4.28
N GLN A 176 -5.95 -7.74 -3.28
CA GLN A 176 -6.52 -6.59 -2.58
C GLN A 176 -5.47 -5.78 -1.82
N GLU A 177 -4.61 -6.44 -1.04
CA GLU A 177 -3.53 -5.79 -0.29
C GLU A 177 -2.58 -5.05 -1.24
N LYS A 178 -2.22 -5.67 -2.36
CA LYS A 178 -1.36 -5.04 -3.36
C LYS A 178 -2.02 -3.81 -3.96
N GLU A 179 -3.30 -3.89 -4.31
CA GLU A 179 -4.05 -2.75 -4.84
C GLU A 179 -4.10 -1.59 -3.84
N GLN A 180 -4.44 -1.89 -2.57
CA GLN A 180 -4.47 -0.90 -1.50
C GLN A 180 -3.10 -0.24 -1.28
N LEU A 181 -2.02 -1.03 -1.23
CA LEU A 181 -0.67 -0.50 -1.07
C LEU A 181 -0.26 0.34 -2.28
N THR A 182 -0.64 -0.04 -3.51
CA THR A 182 -0.35 0.77 -4.69
C THR A 182 -1.11 2.10 -4.69
N GLN A 183 -2.36 2.11 -4.23
CA GLN A 183 -3.14 3.34 -4.06
C GLN A 183 -2.51 4.24 -2.99
N GLN A 184 -2.19 3.69 -1.82
CA GLN A 184 -1.51 4.45 -0.75
C GLN A 184 -0.16 5.01 -1.19
N LEU A 185 0.62 4.26 -1.97
CA LEU A 185 1.87 4.76 -2.54
C LEU A 185 1.64 5.90 -3.53
N ALA A 186 0.62 5.81 -4.38
CA ALA A 186 0.29 6.88 -5.32
C ALA A 186 -0.17 8.15 -4.58
N ASP A 187 -1.03 8.00 -3.57
CA ASP A 187 -1.53 9.13 -2.76
C ASP A 187 -0.40 9.79 -1.98
N THR A 188 0.46 9.00 -1.32
CA THR A 188 1.59 9.53 -0.56
C THR A 188 2.63 10.22 -1.45
N GLN A 189 2.84 9.72 -2.68
CA GLN A 189 3.70 10.39 -3.66
C GLN A 189 3.09 11.72 -4.12
N ALA A 190 1.79 11.75 -4.42
CA ALA A 190 1.09 12.98 -4.80
C ALA A 190 1.13 14.03 -3.69
N ASP A 191 0.90 13.62 -2.44
CA ASP A 191 1.01 14.50 -1.27
C ASP A 191 2.43 15.04 -1.08
N TYR A 192 3.45 14.19 -1.27
CA TYR A 192 4.84 14.61 -1.16
C TYR A 192 5.21 15.61 -2.25
N GLU A 193 4.80 15.39 -3.50
CA GLU A 193 4.99 16.32 -4.61
C GLU A 193 4.28 17.66 -4.36
N ALA A 194 3.03 17.61 -3.88
CA ALA A 194 2.27 18.81 -3.53
C ALA A 194 2.94 19.61 -2.39
N GLN A 195 3.42 18.93 -1.35
CA GLN A 195 4.19 19.57 -0.27
C GLN A 195 5.49 20.16 -0.79
N GLY A 196 6.21 19.46 -1.65
CA GLY A 196 7.43 19.96 -2.29
C GLY A 196 7.18 21.24 -3.10
N ALA A 197 6.11 21.27 -3.89
CA ALA A 197 5.71 22.45 -4.66
C ALA A 197 5.32 23.63 -3.76
N LEU A 198 4.60 23.39 -2.67
CA LEU A 198 4.26 24.43 -1.69
C LEU A 198 5.50 24.97 -0.98
N MET A 199 6.43 24.10 -0.60
CA MET A 199 7.69 24.52 0.02
C MET A 199 8.54 25.35 -0.94
N ALA A 200 8.59 24.98 -2.22
CA ALA A 200 9.28 25.76 -3.25
C ALA A 200 8.66 27.16 -3.43
N LYS A 201 7.33 27.26 -3.49
CA LYS A 201 6.62 28.55 -3.54
C LYS A 201 6.88 29.40 -2.30
N LYS A 202 6.78 28.81 -1.11
CA LYS A 202 7.07 29.52 0.13
C LYS A 202 8.53 29.99 0.20
N ALA A 203 9.47 29.18 -0.28
CA ALA A 203 10.88 29.58 -0.33
C ALA A 203 11.09 30.79 -1.25
N SER A 204 10.46 30.81 -2.44
CA SER A 204 10.56 31.96 -3.34
C SER A 204 9.93 33.22 -2.75
N GLU A 205 8.74 33.12 -2.16
CA GLU A 205 8.07 34.25 -1.49
C GLU A 205 8.90 34.79 -0.31
N LEU A 206 9.55 33.90 0.45
CA LEU A 206 10.42 34.27 1.57
C LEU A 206 11.68 35.00 1.07
N ASP A 207 12.28 34.53 -0.02
CA ASP A 207 13.43 35.21 -0.62
C ASP A 207 13.05 36.56 -1.25
N GLU A 208 11.88 36.67 -1.90
CA GLU A 208 11.34 37.93 -2.41
C GLU A 208 11.11 38.95 -1.29
N THR A 209 10.41 38.58 -0.24
CA THR A 209 10.15 39.46 0.92
C THR A 209 11.43 39.86 1.64
N ARG A 210 12.44 38.97 1.73
CA ARG A 210 13.78 39.32 2.25
C ARG A 210 14.46 40.37 1.38
N MET A 211 14.42 40.21 0.06
CA MET A 211 15.00 41.19 -0.86
C MET A 211 14.29 42.55 -0.77
N GLU A 212 12.97 42.55 -0.67
CA GLU A 212 12.19 43.77 -0.46
C GLU A 212 12.52 44.45 0.87
N LEU A 213 12.58 43.69 1.96
CA LEU A 213 12.96 44.21 3.27
C LEU A 213 14.36 44.84 3.24
N GLU A 214 15.33 44.19 2.59
CA GLU A 214 16.66 44.75 2.42
C GLU A 214 16.65 46.03 1.57
N ARG A 215 15.87 46.07 0.48
CA ARG A 215 15.73 47.27 -0.37
C ARG A 215 15.14 48.43 0.42
N THR A 216 14.05 48.21 1.13
CA THR A 216 13.40 49.23 1.97
C THR A 216 14.35 49.70 3.06
N ARG A 217 15.07 48.78 3.72
CA ARG A 217 16.08 49.13 4.74
C ARG A 217 17.19 50.01 4.16
N ARG A 218 17.68 49.69 2.96
CA ARG A 218 18.70 50.51 2.26
C ARG A 218 18.14 51.88 1.87
N GLN A 219 16.90 51.96 1.42
CA GLN A 219 16.24 53.24 1.10
C GLN A 219 16.11 54.12 2.35
N VAL A 220 15.64 53.57 3.47
CA VAL A 220 15.54 54.30 4.74
C VAL A 220 16.92 54.75 5.23
N GLN A 221 17.96 53.93 5.08
CA GLN A 221 19.34 54.32 5.44
C GLN A 221 19.92 55.39 4.50
N ALA A 222 19.52 55.41 3.23
CA ALA A 222 19.99 56.37 2.23
C ALA A 222 19.28 57.72 2.29
N MET A 223 18.08 57.79 2.91
CA MET A 223 17.38 59.06 3.13
C MET A 223 18.19 59.99 4.03
N LYS A 224 18.23 61.28 3.66
CA LYS A 224 18.89 62.31 4.47
C LYS A 224 18.16 62.45 5.82
N PRO A 225 18.83 62.89 6.90
CA PRO A 225 18.22 63.01 8.23
C PRO A 225 16.89 63.79 8.24
N ASP A 226 16.78 64.84 7.43
CA ASP A 226 15.58 65.67 7.35
C ASP A 226 14.40 64.96 6.64
N GLU A 227 14.68 64.18 5.60
CA GLU A 227 13.68 63.36 4.90
C GLU A 227 13.16 62.23 5.81
N ARG A 228 14.03 61.63 6.63
CA ARG A 228 13.63 60.65 7.66
C ARG A 228 12.77 61.28 8.76
N ALA A 229 13.10 62.50 9.18
CA ALA A 229 12.29 63.22 10.16
C ALA A 229 10.90 63.56 9.59
N GLN A 230 10.82 63.93 8.31
CA GLN A 230 9.55 64.17 7.63
C GLN A 230 8.70 62.89 7.52
N SER A 231 9.27 61.77 7.08
CA SER A 231 8.51 60.52 6.96
C SER A 231 7.98 60.04 8.31
N LEU A 232 8.78 60.15 9.37
CA LEU A 232 8.36 59.81 10.73
C LEU A 232 7.21 60.71 11.22
N ARG A 233 7.22 62.00 10.88
CA ARG A 233 6.11 62.92 11.22
C ARG A 233 4.82 62.57 10.47
N GLU A 234 4.92 62.16 9.21
CA GLU A 234 3.78 61.70 8.41
C GLU A 234 3.20 60.40 8.98
N GLU A 235 4.04 59.43 9.35
CA GLU A 235 3.61 58.18 10.02
C GLU A 235 2.92 58.45 11.37
N VAL A 236 3.51 59.29 12.23
CA VAL A 236 2.93 59.65 13.52
C VAL A 236 1.60 60.39 13.34
N SER A 237 1.51 61.26 12.32
CA SER A 237 0.27 61.99 12.00
C SER A 237 -0.85 61.05 11.52
N ALA A 238 -0.52 60.01 10.74
CA ALA A 238 -1.48 59.01 10.33
C ALA A 238 -2.02 58.19 11.52
N ILE A 239 -1.14 57.76 12.45
CA ILE A 239 -1.53 57.03 13.66
C ILE A 239 -2.40 57.90 14.57
N ALA A 240 -2.04 59.19 14.72
CA ALA A 240 -2.83 60.15 15.50
C ALA A 240 -4.24 60.32 14.90
N PHE A 241 -4.33 60.45 13.58
CA PHE A 241 -5.61 60.55 12.87
C PHE A 241 -6.47 59.29 13.03
N GLU A 242 -5.89 58.09 12.89
CA GLU A 242 -6.63 56.83 13.10
C GLU A 242 -7.17 56.73 14.54
N SER A 243 -6.36 57.14 15.52
CA SER A 243 -6.77 57.18 16.93
C SER A 243 -7.92 58.16 17.16
N GLU A 244 -7.85 59.35 16.55
CA GLU A 244 -8.92 60.36 16.59
C GLU A 244 -10.22 59.84 15.97
N VAL A 245 -10.16 59.19 14.81
CA VAL A 245 -11.32 58.55 14.16
C VAL A 245 -11.90 57.45 15.04
N GLY A 246 -11.05 56.67 15.73
CA GLY A 246 -11.49 55.68 16.70
C GLY A 246 -12.29 56.29 17.86
N ILE A 247 -11.85 57.42 18.39
CA ILE A 247 -12.51 58.13 19.49
C ILE A 247 -13.80 58.81 19.00
N THR A 248 -13.73 59.59 17.92
CA THR A 248 -14.87 60.37 17.41
C THR A 248 -15.94 59.51 16.73
N GLY A 249 -15.55 58.36 16.18
CA GLY A 249 -16.45 57.39 15.57
C GLY A 249 -16.91 56.33 16.55
N ARG A 250 -16.07 55.32 16.82
CA ARG A 250 -16.45 54.11 17.56
C ARG A 250 -16.81 54.39 19.02
N LEU A 251 -16.00 55.17 19.73
CA LEU A 251 -16.27 55.48 21.14
C LEU A 251 -17.52 56.35 21.28
N ARG A 252 -17.68 57.37 20.41
CA ARG A 252 -18.89 58.20 20.38
C ARG A 252 -20.15 57.38 20.09
N GLU A 253 -20.12 56.47 19.11
CA GLU A 253 -21.26 55.59 18.81
C GLU A 253 -21.62 54.69 20.00
N GLY A 254 -20.60 54.10 20.66
CA GLY A 254 -20.81 53.32 21.88
C GLY A 254 -21.45 54.13 23.01
N PHE A 255 -21.03 55.39 23.16
CA PHE A 255 -21.61 56.33 24.12
C PHE A 255 -23.05 56.72 23.78
N THR A 256 -23.37 56.90 22.50
CA THR A 256 -24.75 57.14 22.05
C THR A 256 -25.67 55.97 22.39
N LYS A 257 -25.24 54.72 22.14
CA LYS A 257 -26.01 53.52 22.51
C LYS A 257 -26.24 53.40 24.02
N LEU A 258 -25.25 53.75 24.84
CA LEU A 258 -25.40 53.79 26.29
C LEU A 258 -26.38 54.89 26.74
N ALA A 259 -26.39 56.04 26.06
CA ALA A 259 -27.35 57.10 26.32
C ALA A 259 -28.79 56.68 25.96
N GLU A 260 -28.99 56.04 24.80
CA GLU A 260 -30.28 55.49 24.37
C GLU A 260 -30.80 54.44 25.37
N HIS A 261 -29.95 53.50 25.79
CA HIS A 261 -30.31 52.52 26.83
C HIS A 261 -30.66 53.19 28.17
N ALA A 262 -29.98 54.29 28.53
CA ALA A 262 -30.29 55.03 29.74
C ALA A 262 -31.69 55.68 29.69
N GLU A 263 -32.10 56.17 28.52
CA GLU A 263 -33.44 56.73 28.28
C GLU A 263 -34.53 55.64 28.29
N GLU A 264 -34.26 54.47 27.69
CA GLU A 264 -35.24 53.39 27.59
C GLU A 264 -35.47 52.63 28.91
N HIS A 265 -34.42 52.48 29.72
CA HIS A 265 -34.45 51.60 30.91
C HIS A 265 -34.18 52.32 32.23
N GLY A 266 -33.91 53.63 32.21
CA GLY A 266 -33.75 54.46 33.41
C GLY A 266 -32.44 54.25 34.19
N PHE A 267 -31.43 53.61 33.58
CA PHE A 267 -30.12 53.38 34.20
C PHE A 267 -29.10 54.45 33.78
N ASP A 268 -28.48 55.15 34.73
CA ASP A 268 -27.47 56.18 34.43
C ASP A 268 -26.07 55.59 34.20
N HIS A 269 -25.58 55.71 32.96
CA HIS A 269 -24.25 55.25 32.54
C HIS A 269 -23.19 56.35 32.49
N ARG A 270 -23.51 57.60 32.88
CA ARG A 270 -22.60 58.74 32.77
C ARG A 270 -21.30 58.56 33.55
N THR A 271 -21.37 57.94 34.73
CA THR A 271 -20.17 57.65 35.55
C THR A 271 -19.21 56.69 34.84
N PHE A 272 -19.74 55.69 34.14
CA PHE A 272 -18.94 54.74 33.36
C PHE A 272 -18.30 55.43 32.14
N MET A 273 -19.08 56.22 31.40
CA MET A 273 -18.59 56.99 30.25
C MET A 273 -17.49 57.98 30.66
N ALA A 274 -17.68 58.70 31.77
CA ALA A 274 -16.69 59.60 32.33
C ALA A 274 -15.42 58.85 32.79
N GLY A 275 -15.56 57.65 33.36
CA GLY A 275 -14.43 56.79 33.72
C GLY A 275 -13.60 56.37 32.51
N ALA A 276 -14.24 56.01 31.40
CA ALA A 276 -13.57 55.65 30.15
C ALA A 276 -12.81 56.84 29.54
N LEU A 277 -13.39 58.05 29.55
CA LEU A 277 -12.69 59.27 29.12
C LEU A 277 -11.50 59.59 30.02
N ARG A 278 -11.66 59.49 31.34
CA ARG A 278 -10.58 59.74 32.30
C ARG A 278 -9.37 58.82 32.07
N GLN A 279 -9.61 57.57 31.65
CA GLN A 279 -8.53 56.64 31.33
C GLN A 279 -7.78 57.06 30.06
N LEU A 280 -8.49 57.52 29.02
CA LEU A 280 -7.86 58.06 27.81
C LEU A 280 -7.05 59.32 28.13
N GLU A 281 -7.60 60.24 28.93
CA GLU A 281 -6.90 61.43 29.38
C GLU A 281 -5.63 61.10 30.19
N ALA A 282 -5.69 60.11 31.07
CA ALA A 282 -4.52 59.66 31.84
C ALA A 282 -3.42 59.06 30.93
N MET A 283 -3.80 58.30 29.90
CA MET A 283 -2.84 57.77 28.92
C MET A 283 -2.20 58.89 28.09
N ILE A 284 -2.99 59.88 27.65
CA ILE A 284 -2.48 61.07 26.95
C ILE A 284 -1.55 61.87 27.87
N GLY A 285 -1.91 62.03 29.15
CA GLY A 285 -1.07 62.68 30.16
C GLY A 285 0.28 61.96 30.35
N SER A 286 0.26 60.64 30.46
CA SER A 286 1.48 59.83 30.55
C SER A 286 2.38 59.99 29.34
N LEU A 287 1.83 60.04 28.12
CA LEU A 287 2.60 60.29 26.90
C LEU A 287 3.20 61.70 26.90
N ARG A 288 2.46 62.71 27.38
CA ARG A 288 3.00 64.07 27.52
C ARG A 288 4.16 64.13 28.49
N GLU A 289 4.06 63.48 29.64
CA GLU A 289 5.14 63.42 30.63
C GLU A 289 6.37 62.67 30.09
N GLU A 290 6.16 61.53 29.45
CA GLU A 290 7.23 60.70 28.86
C GLU A 290 8.06 61.47 27.81
N PHE A 291 7.38 62.24 26.96
CA PHE A 291 8.03 63.01 25.89
C PHE A 291 8.28 64.48 26.24
N GLY A 292 7.97 64.92 27.47
CA GLY A 292 8.18 66.30 27.93
C GLY A 292 7.38 67.35 27.14
N LEU A 293 6.16 67.01 26.69
CA LEU A 293 5.37 67.85 25.79
C LEU A 293 4.58 68.93 26.55
N PRO A 294 4.47 70.16 26.01
CA PRO A 294 3.64 71.20 26.60
C PRO A 294 2.15 70.88 26.48
N VAL A 295 1.35 71.39 27.42
CA VAL A 295 -0.12 71.21 27.43
C VAL A 295 -0.77 72.09 26.36
N ASP A 296 -0.26 73.30 26.20
CA ASP A 296 -0.68 74.27 25.18
C ASP A 296 0.39 74.36 24.10
N VAL A 297 0.00 74.24 22.84
CA VAL A 297 0.86 74.50 21.70
C VAL A 297 0.67 75.97 21.33
N SER A 298 1.73 76.78 21.36
CA SER A 298 1.66 78.14 20.81
C SER A 298 1.47 78.07 19.29
N ASP A 299 0.69 78.97 18.69
CA ASP A 299 0.55 79.12 17.23
C ASP A 299 1.86 79.55 16.51
N GLU A 300 2.98 79.61 17.23
CA GLU A 300 4.29 79.88 16.68
C GLU A 300 4.74 78.72 15.80
N ARG A 301 5.21 79.07 14.60
CA ARG A 301 5.67 78.11 13.60
C ARG A 301 6.88 77.33 14.17
N PRO A 302 6.87 75.99 14.17
CA PRO A 302 7.97 75.22 14.74
C PRO A 302 9.31 75.52 14.05
N GLU A 303 10.40 75.62 14.82
CA GLU A 303 11.74 76.01 14.33
C GLU A 303 12.25 75.17 13.13
N TRP A 304 11.84 73.90 13.04
CA TRP A 304 12.21 73.02 11.92
C TRP A 304 11.53 73.37 10.58
N MET A 305 10.51 74.25 10.58
CA MET A 305 9.91 74.79 9.36
C MET A 305 10.60 76.08 8.86
N ASP A 306 11.44 76.70 9.68
CA ASP A 306 12.14 77.95 9.36
C ASP A 306 13.61 77.72 8.95
N SER A 307 14.08 76.47 8.93
CA SER A 307 15.39 76.12 8.39
C SER A 307 15.41 76.25 6.86
N ASP A 308 15.90 77.41 6.40
CA ASP A 308 16.27 77.66 5.01
C ASP A 308 17.51 76.81 4.66
N PRO A 309 17.47 75.92 3.63
CA PRO A 309 18.57 75.02 3.28
C PRO A 309 19.91 75.71 2.95
N GLU A 310 19.93 77.04 2.80
CA GLU A 310 21.15 77.82 2.54
C GLU A 310 21.90 78.32 3.79
N THR A 311 21.37 78.10 5.00
CA THR A 311 22.00 78.60 6.26
C THR A 311 22.80 77.56 7.03
N LEU A 312 22.89 76.32 6.54
CA LEU A 312 23.75 75.32 7.15
C LEU A 312 25.23 75.69 6.93
N PRO A 313 26.06 75.76 8.00
CA PRO A 313 27.48 76.02 7.83
C PRO A 313 28.09 74.89 6.99
N VAL A 314 28.66 75.27 5.85
CA VAL A 314 29.49 74.39 5.04
C VAL A 314 30.68 73.99 5.90
N HIS A 315 30.59 72.85 6.57
CA HIS A 315 31.76 72.20 7.13
C HIS A 315 32.65 71.82 5.96
N SER A 316 33.67 72.64 5.73
CA SER A 316 34.77 72.36 4.82
C SER A 316 35.38 71.01 5.21
N ALA A 317 35.20 70.01 4.35
CA ALA A 317 35.94 68.76 4.42
C ALA A 317 37.44 69.07 4.26
N GLY A 318 38.16 69.04 5.38
CA GLY A 318 39.62 69.02 5.39
C GLY A 318 40.13 67.62 5.04
N ALA A 319 41.24 67.61 4.30
CA ALA A 319 41.97 66.48 3.72
C ALA A 319 42.27 65.30 4.67
#